data_AF-A0A2P8I2H2-F1
#
_entry.id   AF-A0A2P8I2H2-F1
#
_cell.length_a   1.000
_cell.length_b   1.000
_cell.length_c   1.000
_cell.angle_alpha   90.00
_cell.angle_beta   90.00
_cell.angle_gamma   90.00
#
_symmetry.space_group_name_H-M   'P 1'
#
loop_
_entity.id
_entity.type
_entity.pdbx_description
1 polymer ?
#
loop_
_entity_poly.entity_id
_entity_poly.type
_entity_poly.pdbx_seq_one_letter_code
_entity_poly.pdbx_strand_id
1 'polypeptide(L)'
;MTVRTRAAATIAAVLSAAIAGTPATAAPVDLTSAVVAEVRHRATAMVTADRSTVVTPARQHGDWAFGTAVLTTPPGSPRLPDGWLFVAHRADGAWTVALEGEPGFAELTGRAPVVGEAERPLLAHQDGRPTTAAGGDLRTGMALPFAVGQTWAMAGGPHGWSGAAAPWSSLDLAGGDQRVLAARAGTAYTMCTGWVRVIHDRGYATDYYHLWNNINVNGAAVSQGTFLGHTGTDVTCGGAASGRHVHFGLRQNSAYVGIAEHNVGKWVPQNGASAYQGSALHGSTRVYAGGSVHNYGALGFTQGVIDANGGGTVNKRTGPGTGHALAGSVDDGATVSVSCSANGTTHTGRWGTTSLWNRLTDGTWVTDAFMWTGVTGPVNGYC
;
A
#
# COMPACT_ATOMS: atom_id res chain seq x y z
N MET A 1 82.30 13.70 69.54
CA MET A 1 80.90 14.02 69.91
C MET A 1 80.19 14.52 68.66
N THR A 2 79.40 13.67 68.01
CA THR A 2 78.53 14.09 66.90
C THR A 2 77.36 13.13 66.86
N VAL A 3 76.19 13.63 67.28
CA VAL A 3 74.92 12.91 67.34
C VAL A 3 74.33 12.87 65.92
N ARG A 4 73.93 11.68 65.45
CA ARG A 4 73.03 11.52 64.30
C ARG A 4 71.76 10.83 64.76
N THR A 5 70.69 11.60 64.89
CA THR A 5 69.32 11.14 65.10
C THR A 5 68.79 10.48 63.82
N ARG A 6 68.29 9.24 63.92
CA ARG A 6 67.51 8.57 62.87
C ARG A 6 66.03 8.70 63.23
N ALA A 7 65.27 9.40 62.39
CA ALA A 7 63.81 9.42 62.46
C ALA A 7 63.26 8.16 61.76
N ALA A 8 62.39 7.42 62.46
CA ALA A 8 61.65 6.30 61.90
C ALA A 8 60.30 6.80 61.37
N ALA A 9 60.06 6.67 60.06
CA ALA A 9 58.77 6.94 59.44
C ALA A 9 57.94 5.64 59.42
N THR A 10 56.80 5.65 60.11
CA THR A 10 55.80 4.58 60.08
C THR A 10 54.84 4.84 58.92
N ILE A 11 54.82 3.96 57.92
CA ILE A 11 53.88 3.99 56.80
C ILE A 11 52.62 3.25 57.23
N ALA A 12 51.51 3.97 57.42
CA ALA A 12 50.19 3.38 57.62
C ALA A 12 49.60 3.00 56.26
N ALA A 13 49.42 1.71 55.99
CA ALA A 13 48.73 1.20 54.81
C ALA A 13 47.21 1.32 55.01
N VAL A 14 46.57 2.21 54.27
CA VAL A 14 45.10 2.28 54.18
C VAL A 14 44.64 1.21 53.18
N LEU A 15 44.01 0.14 53.68
CA LEU A 15 43.29 -0.82 52.82
C LEU A 15 41.99 -0.18 52.34
N SER A 16 41.97 0.27 51.09
CA SER A 16 40.73 0.59 50.38
C SER A 16 40.06 -0.72 49.96
N ALA A 17 38.99 -1.12 50.65
CA ALA A 17 38.13 -2.21 50.21
C ALA A 17 37.36 -1.76 48.96
N ALA A 18 37.77 -2.26 47.79
CA ALA A 18 37.00 -2.10 46.56
C ALA A 18 35.74 -2.97 46.67
N ILE A 19 34.59 -2.32 46.87
CA ILE A 19 33.29 -2.96 46.77
C ILE A 19 33.08 -3.26 45.28
N ALA A 20 33.34 -4.50 44.86
CA ALA A 20 33.00 -4.98 43.54
C ALA A 20 31.46 -5.02 43.43
N GLY A 21 30.86 -3.93 42.94
CA GLY A 21 29.46 -3.94 42.56
C GLY A 21 29.25 -5.01 41.49
N THR A 22 28.39 -5.98 41.76
CA THR A 22 27.88 -6.89 40.74
C THR A 22 27.37 -6.05 39.57
N PRO A 23 27.80 -6.30 38.32
CA PRO A 23 27.24 -5.59 37.18
C PRO A 23 25.73 -5.84 37.21
N ALA A 24 24.95 -4.76 37.31
CA ALA A 24 23.51 -4.85 37.16
C ALA A 24 23.24 -5.38 35.76
N THR A 25 22.89 -6.66 35.63
CA THR A 25 22.31 -7.21 34.41
C THR A 25 21.09 -6.36 34.11
N ALA A 26 21.16 -5.58 33.02
CA ALA A 26 20.03 -4.80 32.56
C ALA A 26 18.80 -5.70 32.48
N ALA A 27 17.66 -5.22 32.97
CA ALA A 27 16.41 -5.97 32.88
C ALA A 27 16.16 -6.36 31.41
N PRO A 28 15.65 -7.58 31.13
CA PRO A 28 15.35 -7.98 29.76
C PRO A 28 14.42 -6.94 29.11
N VAL A 29 14.81 -6.44 27.94
CA VAL A 29 13.99 -5.47 27.19
C VAL A 29 12.66 -6.14 26.84
N ASP A 30 11.54 -5.54 27.22
CA ASP A 30 10.23 -6.05 26.86
C ASP A 30 9.95 -5.85 25.36
N LEU A 31 9.01 -6.62 24.81
CA LEU A 31 8.68 -6.59 23.39
C LEU A 31 8.29 -5.19 22.92
N THR A 32 7.46 -4.48 23.68
CA THR A 32 6.98 -3.15 23.31
C THR A 32 8.15 -2.18 23.21
N SER A 33 9.02 -2.16 24.20
CA SER A 33 10.23 -1.33 24.18
C SER A 33 11.13 -1.64 22.98
N ALA A 34 11.30 -2.91 22.60
CA ALA A 34 12.07 -3.31 21.43
C ALA A 34 11.45 -2.83 20.11
N VAL A 35 10.13 -2.99 19.95
CA VAL A 35 9.42 -2.52 18.75
C VAL A 35 9.43 -0.98 18.65
N VAL A 36 9.25 -0.28 19.77
CA VAL A 36 9.36 1.18 19.81
C VAL A 36 10.77 1.64 19.43
N ALA A 37 11.81 0.94 19.87
CA ALA A 37 13.18 1.25 19.49
C ALA A 37 13.39 1.09 17.96
N GLU A 38 12.86 0.03 17.36
CA GLU A 38 12.97 -0.18 15.91
C GLU A 38 12.17 0.87 15.12
N VAL A 39 10.96 1.21 15.56
CA VAL A 39 10.17 2.30 14.94
C VAL A 39 10.95 3.61 14.98
N ARG A 40 11.60 3.94 16.11
CA ARG A 40 12.42 5.15 16.20
C ARG A 40 13.62 5.10 15.26
N HIS A 41 14.30 3.96 15.18
CA HIS A 41 15.44 3.77 14.27
C HIS A 41 15.03 3.99 12.81
N ARG A 42 13.96 3.32 12.35
CA ARG A 42 13.45 3.48 10.99
C ARG A 42 12.93 4.89 10.70
N ALA A 43 12.16 5.44 11.62
CA ALA A 43 11.48 6.72 11.46
C ALA A 43 12.29 7.89 12.04
N THR A 44 13.62 7.78 12.14
CA THR A 44 14.47 8.77 12.85
C THR A 44 14.24 10.20 12.34
N ALA A 45 14.03 10.39 11.03
CA ALA A 45 13.73 11.70 10.43
C ALA A 45 12.28 12.19 10.62
N MET A 46 11.39 11.31 11.10
CA MET A 46 9.94 11.54 11.22
C MET A 46 9.46 11.58 12.68
N VAL A 47 10.29 11.12 13.63
CA VAL A 47 10.01 11.13 15.08
C VAL A 47 10.27 12.54 15.61
N THR A 48 9.23 13.36 15.63
CA THR A 48 9.19 14.62 16.34
C THR A 48 8.57 14.40 17.73
N ALA A 49 8.83 15.31 18.69
CA ALA A 49 8.41 15.14 20.09
C ALA A 49 6.88 15.01 20.29
N ASP A 50 6.09 15.39 19.28
CA ASP A 50 4.62 15.34 19.24
C ASP A 50 4.05 13.99 18.76
N ARG A 51 4.88 12.99 18.45
CA ARG A 51 4.46 11.68 17.96
C ARG A 51 4.69 10.58 18.99
N SER A 52 3.75 9.65 19.12
CA SER A 52 3.88 8.49 19.99
C SER A 52 3.76 7.18 19.21
N THR A 53 4.53 6.17 19.61
CA THR A 53 4.43 4.84 19.02
C THR A 53 3.47 3.99 19.82
N VAL A 54 2.41 3.52 19.17
CA VAL A 54 1.46 2.53 19.71
C VAL A 54 1.82 1.17 19.13
N VAL A 55 2.14 0.21 20.00
CA VAL A 55 2.45 -1.17 19.63
C VAL A 55 1.29 -2.04 20.04
N THR A 56 0.74 -2.81 19.10
CA THR A 56 -0.38 -3.73 19.33
C THR A 56 0.07 -5.15 18.95
N PRO A 57 0.57 -5.94 19.90
CA PRO A 57 0.83 -7.37 19.66
C PRO A 57 -0.49 -8.08 19.35
N ALA A 58 -0.57 -8.73 18.20
CA ALA A 58 -1.76 -9.46 17.78
C ALA A 58 -1.64 -10.97 18.07
N ARG A 59 -0.44 -11.52 17.91
CA ARG A 59 -0.16 -12.96 18.04
C ARG A 59 1.18 -13.16 18.72
N GLN A 60 1.23 -14.09 19.67
CA GLN A 60 2.46 -14.52 20.34
C GLN A 60 2.46 -16.04 20.48
N HIS A 61 3.60 -16.68 20.21
CA HIS A 61 3.79 -18.11 20.38
C HIS A 61 5.26 -18.42 20.64
N GLY A 62 5.58 -18.92 21.84
CA GLY A 62 6.95 -19.10 22.30
C GLY A 62 7.72 -17.79 22.25
N ASP A 63 8.89 -17.81 21.63
CA ASP A 63 9.76 -16.65 21.47
C ASP A 63 9.39 -15.74 20.29
N TRP A 64 8.22 -15.93 19.67
CA TRP A 64 7.79 -15.14 18.51
C TRP A 64 6.60 -14.24 18.83
N ALA A 65 6.62 -13.04 18.25
CA ALA A 65 5.51 -12.11 18.29
C ALA A 65 5.27 -11.49 16.90
N PHE A 66 4.00 -11.15 16.64
CA PHE A 66 3.57 -10.45 15.44
C PHE A 66 2.47 -9.45 15.80
N GLY A 67 2.45 -8.29 15.17
CA GLY A 67 1.41 -7.28 15.41
C GLY A 67 1.57 -6.04 14.53
N THR A 68 0.98 -4.94 14.99
CA THR A 68 1.07 -3.63 14.34
C THR A 68 1.84 -2.65 15.22
N ALA A 69 2.56 -1.73 14.58
CA ALA A 69 3.19 -0.59 15.21
C ALA A 69 2.79 0.67 14.45
N VAL A 70 2.21 1.64 15.15
CA VAL A 70 1.71 2.89 14.57
C VAL A 70 2.41 4.06 15.23
N LEU A 71 3.09 4.88 14.44
CA LEU A 71 3.59 6.18 14.87
C LEU A 71 2.47 7.21 14.67
N THR A 72 1.77 7.52 15.75
CA THR A 72 0.59 8.39 15.73
C THR A 72 0.97 9.85 15.53
N THR A 73 -0.03 10.66 15.21
CA THR A 73 0.04 12.12 15.31
C THR A 73 -1.12 12.62 16.19
N PRO A 74 -1.05 13.85 16.73
CA PRO A 74 -2.19 14.42 17.44
C PRO A 74 -3.42 14.57 16.51
N PRO A 75 -4.65 14.40 17.01
CA PRO A 75 -5.85 14.73 16.26
C PRO A 75 -5.82 16.18 15.76
N GLY A 76 -6.20 16.41 14.50
CA GLY A 76 -6.11 17.71 13.84
C GLY A 76 -4.74 18.01 13.21
N SER A 77 -3.76 17.11 13.35
CA SER A 77 -2.46 17.27 12.69
C SER A 77 -2.58 17.26 11.16
N PRO A 78 -1.81 18.10 10.43
CA PRO A 78 -1.75 18.03 8.98
C PRO A 78 -1.05 16.76 8.47
N ARG A 79 -0.41 15.99 9.36
CA ARG A 79 0.27 14.72 9.04
C ARG A 79 -0.59 13.55 9.50
N LEU A 80 -0.84 12.59 8.63
CA LEU A 80 -1.45 11.31 9.00
C LEU A 80 -0.45 10.43 9.78
N PRO A 81 -0.93 9.43 10.53
CA PRO A 81 -0.07 8.43 11.15
C PRO A 81 0.71 7.59 10.12
N ASP A 82 1.84 7.04 10.56
CA ASP A 82 2.58 6.00 9.85
C ASP A 82 2.38 4.66 10.55
N GLY A 83 2.30 3.57 9.80
CA GLY A 83 1.95 2.26 10.35
C GLY A 83 2.64 1.12 9.63
N TRP A 84 3.11 0.16 10.41
CA TRP A 84 3.82 -1.03 9.96
C TRP A 84 3.26 -2.28 10.65
N LEU A 85 3.27 -3.40 9.93
CA LEU A 85 3.29 -4.71 10.60
C LEU A 85 4.67 -4.93 11.21
N PHE A 86 4.75 -5.64 12.33
CA PHE A 86 6.02 -6.09 12.88
C PHE A 86 6.02 -7.60 13.09
N VAL A 87 7.19 -8.19 12.96
CA VAL A 87 7.50 -9.54 13.44
C VAL A 87 8.71 -9.45 14.36
N ALA A 88 8.69 -10.18 15.46
CA ALA A 88 9.75 -10.20 16.44
C ALA A 88 10.07 -11.63 16.86
N HIS A 89 11.36 -11.90 17.06
CA HIS A 89 11.87 -13.16 17.59
C HIS A 89 12.78 -12.89 18.78
N ARG A 90 12.63 -13.66 19.85
CA ARG A 90 13.46 -13.58 21.04
C ARG A 90 14.51 -14.69 21.01
N ALA A 91 15.78 -14.31 21.13
CA ALA A 91 16.89 -15.25 21.28
C ALA A 91 17.88 -14.69 22.31
N ASP A 92 18.42 -15.54 23.18
CA ASP A 92 19.40 -15.17 24.20
C ASP A 92 18.99 -13.95 25.07
N GLY A 93 17.67 -13.84 25.33
CA GLY A 93 17.10 -12.76 26.13
C GLY A 93 16.89 -11.43 25.38
N ALA A 94 17.27 -11.32 24.11
CA ALA A 94 17.13 -10.13 23.27
C ALA A 94 16.05 -10.31 22.18
N TRP A 95 15.33 -9.24 21.85
CA TRP A 95 14.39 -9.22 20.73
C TRP A 95 15.08 -8.73 19.46
N THR A 96 14.98 -9.52 18.39
CA THR A 96 15.16 -9.04 17.02
C THR A 96 13.79 -8.67 16.47
N VAL A 97 13.61 -7.41 16.08
CA VAL A 97 12.37 -6.89 15.48
C VAL A 97 12.64 -6.54 14.03
N ALA A 98 11.68 -6.81 13.15
CA ALA A 98 11.65 -6.22 11.82
C ALA A 98 10.25 -5.66 11.54
N LEU A 99 10.21 -4.52 10.85
CA LEU A 99 8.99 -3.84 10.43
C LEU A 99 8.72 -4.05 8.93
N GLU A 100 7.45 -4.09 8.53
CA GLU A 100 6.98 -4.15 7.13
C GLU A 100 7.79 -3.17 6.26
N GLY A 101 8.50 -3.64 5.24
CA GLY A 101 9.36 -2.83 4.39
C GLY A 101 10.85 -2.83 4.78
N GLU A 102 11.25 -3.64 5.75
CA GLU A 102 12.66 -3.97 6.00
C GLU A 102 13.02 -5.32 5.39
N PRO A 103 14.26 -5.51 4.92
CA PRO A 103 14.70 -6.80 4.39
C PRO A 103 14.53 -7.96 5.38
N GLY A 104 14.74 -7.71 6.68
CA GLY A 104 14.58 -8.72 7.73
C GLY A 104 13.11 -9.13 7.96
N PHE A 105 12.13 -8.36 7.50
CA PHE A 105 10.71 -8.64 7.72
C PHE A 105 10.27 -9.88 6.94
N ALA A 106 10.58 -9.95 5.64
CA ALA A 106 10.27 -11.12 4.81
C ALA A 106 10.98 -12.37 5.32
N GLU A 107 12.23 -12.24 5.76
CA GLU A 107 13.03 -13.34 6.30
C GLU A 107 12.42 -13.91 7.59
N LEU A 108 12.09 -13.05 8.55
CA LEU A 108 11.49 -13.44 9.82
C LEU A 108 10.08 -14.00 9.63
N THR A 109 9.22 -13.32 8.86
CA THR A 109 7.86 -13.80 8.58
C THR A 109 7.85 -15.14 7.85
N GLY A 110 8.87 -15.43 7.02
CA GLY A 110 9.05 -16.70 6.32
C GLY A 110 9.19 -17.91 7.26
N ARG A 111 9.74 -17.73 8.48
CA ARG A 111 9.94 -18.81 9.47
C ARG A 111 9.12 -18.69 10.75
N ALA A 112 8.52 -17.53 11.01
CA ALA A 112 7.79 -17.28 12.26
C ALA A 112 6.55 -18.18 12.40
N PRO A 113 6.36 -18.96 13.48
CA PRO A 113 5.17 -19.78 13.68
C PRO A 113 3.89 -18.96 13.91
N VAL A 114 4.03 -17.68 14.27
CA VAL A 114 2.92 -16.73 14.46
C VAL A 114 2.34 -16.17 13.15
N VAL A 115 2.94 -16.48 12.00
CA VAL A 115 2.47 -16.06 10.66
C VAL A 115 1.78 -17.24 9.99
N GLY A 116 0.53 -17.06 9.54
CA GLY A 116 -0.23 -18.11 8.88
C GLY A 116 0.29 -18.42 7.47
N GLU A 117 0.07 -19.64 6.99
CA GLU A 117 0.56 -20.09 5.67
C GLU A 117 0.08 -19.21 4.51
N ALA A 118 -1.17 -18.75 4.55
CA ALA A 118 -1.74 -17.88 3.52
C ALA A 118 -1.15 -16.45 3.54
N GLU A 119 -0.60 -16.00 4.67
CA GLU A 119 -0.01 -14.67 4.80
C GLU A 119 1.42 -14.62 4.28
N ARG A 120 2.20 -15.68 4.50
CA ARG A 120 3.63 -15.77 4.13
C ARG A 120 3.92 -15.30 2.71
N PRO A 121 3.24 -15.78 1.64
CA PRO A 121 3.55 -15.33 0.30
C PRO A 121 3.25 -13.83 0.09
N LEU A 122 2.27 -13.26 0.78
CA LEU A 122 1.94 -11.85 0.68
C LEU A 122 2.98 -10.98 1.39
N LEU A 123 3.39 -11.39 2.59
CA LEU A 123 4.37 -10.68 3.42
C LEU A 123 5.80 -10.79 2.87
N ALA A 124 6.12 -11.84 2.12
CA ALA A 124 7.41 -12.00 1.44
C ALA A 124 7.72 -10.88 0.44
N HIS A 125 6.70 -10.22 -0.11
CA HIS A 125 6.84 -9.06 -1.00
C HIS A 125 6.86 -7.72 -0.26
N GLN A 126 6.82 -7.72 1.08
CA GLN A 126 6.82 -6.52 1.93
C GLN A 126 8.20 -6.28 2.55
N ASP A 127 9.26 -6.43 1.75
CA ASP A 127 10.67 -6.31 2.17
C ASP A 127 11.29 -4.93 1.88
N GLY A 128 10.49 -4.01 1.31
CA GLY A 128 10.88 -2.64 1.00
C GLY A 128 11.87 -2.51 -0.16
N ARG A 129 12.19 -3.60 -0.86
CA ARG A 129 13.04 -3.51 -2.04
C ARG A 129 12.31 -2.73 -3.13
N PRO A 130 12.91 -1.66 -3.68
CA PRO A 130 12.31 -0.92 -4.77
C PRO A 130 12.27 -1.82 -6.01
N THR A 131 11.10 -2.37 -6.31
CA THR A 131 10.79 -2.79 -7.67
C THR A 131 10.25 -1.56 -8.39
N THR A 132 10.59 -1.37 -9.67
CA THR A 132 9.78 -0.51 -10.52
C THR A 132 8.32 -0.98 -10.38
N ALA A 133 7.36 -0.06 -10.20
CA ALA A 133 5.98 -0.40 -9.83
C ALA A 133 5.44 -1.57 -10.66
N ALA A 134 5.25 -2.75 -10.06
CA ALA A 134 4.95 -4.03 -10.73
C ALA A 134 5.66 -4.26 -12.10
N GLY A 135 6.90 -3.80 -12.31
CA GLY A 135 7.61 -3.90 -13.58
C GLY A 135 7.05 -3.05 -14.73
N GLY A 136 6.35 -1.95 -14.42
CA GLY A 136 5.61 -1.13 -15.40
C GLY A 136 4.19 -1.64 -15.66
N ASP A 137 3.69 -2.57 -14.84
CA ASP A 137 2.33 -3.10 -14.93
C ASP A 137 1.39 -2.39 -13.93
N LEU A 138 0.59 -1.49 -14.47
CA LEU A 138 -0.33 -0.63 -13.72
C LEU A 138 -1.72 -1.26 -13.51
N ARG A 139 -1.89 -2.53 -13.90
CA ARG A 139 -3.10 -3.32 -13.58
C ARG A 139 -3.00 -3.75 -12.12
N THR A 140 -3.83 -3.18 -11.26
CA THR A 140 -3.86 -3.51 -9.82
C THR A 140 -4.73 -4.72 -9.49
N GLY A 141 -5.70 -5.05 -10.36
CA GLY A 141 -6.76 -6.02 -10.07
C GLY A 141 -7.76 -5.55 -9.00
N MET A 142 -7.83 -4.25 -8.73
CA MET A 142 -8.69 -3.66 -7.70
C MET A 142 -10.01 -3.15 -8.28
N ALA A 143 -11.10 -3.35 -7.55
CA ALA A 143 -12.34 -2.59 -7.69
C ALA A 143 -12.22 -1.26 -6.91
N LEU A 144 -13.19 -0.34 -7.08
CA LEU A 144 -13.34 0.77 -6.13
C LEU A 144 -13.78 0.23 -4.74
N PRO A 145 -13.45 0.91 -3.63
CA PRO A 145 -13.64 0.38 -2.26
C PRO A 145 -15.07 0.52 -1.73
N PHE A 146 -16.06 0.32 -2.60
CA PHE A 146 -17.50 0.29 -2.31
C PHE A 146 -18.18 -0.73 -3.24
N ALA A 147 -19.49 -0.95 -3.12
CA ALA A 147 -20.14 -2.04 -3.87
C ALA A 147 -20.03 -1.84 -5.40
N VAL A 148 -19.79 -2.93 -6.13
CA VAL A 148 -19.84 -2.94 -7.61
C VAL A 148 -21.26 -2.56 -8.04
N GLY A 149 -21.35 -1.67 -9.04
CA GLY A 149 -22.63 -1.11 -9.50
C GLY A 149 -23.08 0.15 -8.75
N GLN A 150 -22.44 0.53 -7.64
CA GLN A 150 -22.70 1.82 -7.01
C GLN A 150 -21.88 2.94 -7.66
N THR A 151 -22.27 4.18 -7.36
CA THR A 151 -21.58 5.40 -7.76
C THR A 151 -21.36 6.27 -6.53
N TRP A 152 -20.12 6.65 -6.27
CA TRP A 152 -19.73 7.54 -5.16
C TRP A 152 -19.01 8.77 -5.71
N ALA A 153 -18.91 9.83 -4.91
CA ALA A 153 -18.11 11.00 -5.26
C ALA A 153 -16.62 10.73 -5.03
N MET A 154 -15.79 11.18 -5.97
CA MET A 154 -14.35 11.38 -5.75
C MET A 154 -14.17 12.75 -5.08
N ALA A 155 -14.44 12.81 -3.77
CA ALA A 155 -14.43 14.04 -2.98
C ALA A 155 -13.07 14.75 -3.03
N GLY A 156 -11.98 14.00 -3.13
CA GLY A 156 -10.63 14.47 -3.41
C GLY A 156 -9.96 13.60 -4.47
N GLY A 157 -9.38 14.23 -5.49
CA GLY A 157 -8.56 13.54 -6.49
C GLY A 157 -7.18 13.17 -5.96
N PRO A 158 -6.23 12.72 -6.80
CA PRO A 158 -4.92 12.26 -6.32
C PRO A 158 -4.20 13.22 -5.38
N HIS A 159 -3.77 12.69 -4.23
CA HIS A 159 -2.96 13.38 -3.21
C HIS A 159 -2.13 12.34 -2.44
N GLY A 160 -1.14 12.78 -1.66
CA GLY A 160 -0.35 11.87 -0.83
C GLY A 160 -1.10 11.37 0.40
N TRP A 161 -0.61 10.28 0.98
CA TRP A 161 -1.13 9.75 2.25
C TRP A 161 -1.28 10.85 3.32
N SER A 162 -0.20 11.58 3.61
CA SER A 162 -0.21 12.69 4.56
C SER A 162 -0.57 14.04 3.92
N GLY A 163 -1.44 14.02 2.91
CA GLY A 163 -1.97 15.21 2.25
C GLY A 163 -1.20 15.65 1.02
N ALA A 164 -0.61 16.86 1.02
CA ALA A 164 -0.12 17.46 -0.22
C ALA A 164 1.18 16.87 -0.78
N ALA A 165 1.98 16.21 0.06
CA ALA A 165 3.30 15.71 -0.32
C ALA A 165 3.20 14.53 -1.31
N ALA A 166 4.10 14.50 -2.29
CA ALA A 166 4.27 13.35 -3.18
C ALA A 166 4.93 12.17 -2.45
N PRO A 167 4.76 10.92 -2.92
CA PRO A 167 3.93 10.52 -4.06
C PRO A 167 2.43 10.65 -3.75
N TRP A 168 1.63 11.05 -4.75
CA TRP A 168 0.17 11.16 -4.60
C TRP A 168 -0.46 9.77 -4.66
N SER A 169 -0.52 9.10 -3.52
CA SER A 169 -0.92 7.70 -3.35
C SER A 169 -2.40 7.47 -3.08
N SER A 170 -3.18 8.52 -2.90
CA SER A 170 -4.48 8.43 -2.26
C SER A 170 -5.61 9.08 -3.07
N LEU A 171 -6.83 8.62 -2.81
CA LEU A 171 -8.09 9.23 -3.23
C LEU A 171 -9.04 9.32 -2.03
N ASP A 172 -9.84 10.39 -1.99
CA ASP A 172 -10.91 10.52 -0.99
C ASP A 172 -12.24 10.21 -1.65
N LEU A 173 -12.91 9.17 -1.16
CA LEU A 173 -14.16 8.66 -1.73
C LEU A 173 -15.29 8.75 -0.71
N ALA A 174 -16.45 9.25 -1.12
CA ALA A 174 -17.59 9.45 -0.22
C ALA A 174 -18.92 9.29 -0.96
N GLY A 175 -19.96 8.84 -0.25
CA GLY A 175 -21.32 8.76 -0.79
C GLY A 175 -21.93 7.37 -0.64
N GLY A 176 -22.92 7.09 -1.49
CA GLY A 176 -23.68 5.84 -1.49
C GLY A 176 -24.17 5.41 -0.12
N ASP A 177 -24.08 4.10 0.15
CA ASP A 177 -24.48 3.48 1.42
C ASP A 177 -23.41 3.62 2.53
N GLN A 178 -22.34 4.35 2.26
CA GLN A 178 -21.21 4.58 3.16
C GLN A 178 -20.42 3.31 3.56
N ARG A 179 -20.70 2.14 2.97
CA ARG A 179 -20.02 0.88 3.29
C ARG A 179 -18.71 0.78 2.52
N VAL A 180 -17.61 0.80 3.25
CA VAL A 180 -16.26 0.65 2.70
C VAL A 180 -15.93 -0.82 2.62
N LEU A 181 -15.54 -1.25 1.42
CA LEU A 181 -15.28 -2.65 1.10
C LEU A 181 -13.83 -2.85 0.62
N ALA A 182 -13.31 -4.05 0.83
CA ALA A 182 -12.00 -4.44 0.31
C ALA A 182 -11.99 -4.33 -1.22
N ALA A 183 -11.09 -3.51 -1.75
CA ALA A 183 -10.92 -3.29 -3.19
C ALA A 183 -10.46 -4.55 -3.93
N ARG A 184 -9.75 -5.45 -3.25
CA ARG A 184 -9.22 -6.70 -3.80
C ARG A 184 -9.06 -7.74 -2.69
N ALA A 185 -9.04 -9.02 -3.08
CA ALA A 185 -8.74 -10.10 -2.15
C ALA A 185 -7.33 -9.98 -1.55
N GLY A 186 -7.15 -10.44 -0.32
CA GLY A 186 -5.88 -10.32 0.41
C GLY A 186 -6.04 -10.65 1.89
N THR A 187 -5.10 -10.17 2.69
CA THR A 187 -5.14 -10.30 4.15
C THR A 187 -5.29 -8.94 4.83
N ALA A 188 -6.28 -8.82 5.70
CA ALA A 188 -6.62 -7.60 6.42
C ALA A 188 -5.98 -7.53 7.82
N TYR A 189 -5.54 -6.32 8.17
CA TYR A 189 -4.96 -5.95 9.46
C TYR A 189 -5.56 -4.61 9.92
N THR A 190 -5.99 -4.55 11.17
CA THR A 190 -6.39 -3.30 11.82
C THR A 190 -5.14 -2.62 12.34
N MET A 191 -4.71 -1.56 11.66
CA MET A 191 -3.53 -0.80 12.06
C MET A 191 -3.83 -0.06 13.37
N CYS A 192 -5.03 0.51 13.45
CA CYS A 192 -5.61 1.09 14.65
C CYS A 192 -7.10 1.40 14.41
N THR A 193 -7.80 1.99 15.39
CA THR A 193 -9.19 2.44 15.19
C THR A 193 -9.29 3.38 13.99
N GLY A 194 -10.23 3.12 13.09
CA GLY A 194 -10.43 3.89 11.86
C GLY A 194 -9.46 3.56 10.72
N TRP A 195 -8.49 2.67 10.92
CA TRP A 195 -7.51 2.28 9.91
C TRP A 195 -7.44 0.76 9.71
N VAL A 196 -7.84 0.31 8.52
CA VAL A 196 -7.60 -1.06 8.05
C VAL A 196 -6.61 -1.05 6.88
N ARG A 197 -5.65 -1.98 6.89
CA ARG A 197 -4.78 -2.30 5.76
C ARG A 197 -5.17 -3.65 5.19
N VAL A 198 -5.20 -3.78 3.87
CA VAL A 198 -5.32 -5.08 3.18
C VAL A 198 -4.08 -5.29 2.31
N ILE A 199 -3.33 -6.37 2.56
CA ILE A 199 -2.16 -6.75 1.78
C ILE A 199 -2.60 -7.76 0.72
N HIS A 200 -2.23 -7.52 -0.53
CA HIS A 200 -2.60 -8.29 -1.70
C HIS A 200 -1.38 -9.02 -2.27
N ASP A 201 -1.63 -9.87 -3.26
CA ASP A 201 -0.56 -10.41 -4.09
C ASP A 201 0.15 -9.29 -4.90
N ARG A 202 1.21 -9.67 -5.64
CA ARG A 202 1.98 -8.76 -6.52
C ARG A 202 2.57 -7.55 -5.77
N GLY A 203 2.79 -7.70 -4.47
CA GLY A 203 3.36 -6.69 -3.59
C GLY A 203 2.42 -5.52 -3.25
N TYR A 204 1.20 -5.49 -3.78
CA TYR A 204 0.26 -4.40 -3.51
C TYR A 204 -0.32 -4.47 -2.09
N ALA A 205 -0.64 -3.31 -1.53
CA ALA A 205 -1.52 -3.18 -0.38
C ALA A 205 -2.42 -1.95 -0.54
N THR A 206 -3.55 -1.95 0.16
CA THR A 206 -4.46 -0.81 0.22
C THR A 206 -4.73 -0.43 1.67
N ASP A 207 -4.70 0.87 1.95
CA ASP A 207 -5.07 1.43 3.24
C ASP A 207 -6.42 2.13 3.14
N TYR A 208 -7.24 1.95 4.18
CA TYR A 208 -8.58 2.51 4.30
C TYR A 208 -8.64 3.27 5.62
N TYR A 209 -8.59 4.60 5.56
CA TYR A 209 -8.55 5.46 6.74
C TYR A 209 -9.78 6.36 6.88
N HIS A 210 -9.89 6.94 8.08
CA HIS A 210 -11.04 7.65 8.63
C HIS A 210 -12.28 6.79 8.87
N LEU A 211 -12.14 5.47 8.91
CA LEU A 211 -13.29 4.59 8.99
C LEU A 211 -14.05 4.72 10.32
N TRP A 212 -15.37 4.59 10.26
CA TRP A 212 -16.21 4.42 11.43
C TRP A 212 -16.74 2.99 11.51
N ASN A 213 -16.79 2.43 12.72
CA ASN A 213 -17.25 1.05 12.98
C ASN A 213 -16.53 0.04 12.07
N ASN A 214 -15.20 0.17 11.97
CA ASN A 214 -14.38 -0.75 11.19
C ASN A 214 -14.24 -2.10 11.87
N ILE A 215 -13.98 -3.12 11.05
CA ILE A 215 -13.63 -4.45 11.56
C ILE A 215 -12.33 -4.40 12.37
N ASN A 216 -12.23 -5.28 13.37
CA ASN A 216 -11.00 -5.50 14.13
C ASN A 216 -10.44 -6.89 13.78
N VAL A 217 -9.39 -6.92 12.96
CA VAL A 217 -8.81 -8.14 12.38
C VAL A 217 -7.29 -8.06 12.36
N ASN A 218 -6.62 -9.22 12.47
CA ASN A 218 -5.17 -9.30 12.41
C ASN A 218 -4.76 -10.58 11.70
N GLY A 219 -4.59 -10.50 10.37
CA GLY A 219 -4.26 -11.66 9.54
C GLY A 219 -5.49 -12.37 8.95
N ALA A 220 -6.63 -11.69 8.86
CA ALA A 220 -7.86 -12.29 8.32
C ALA A 220 -7.89 -12.25 6.79
N ALA A 221 -8.17 -13.38 6.14
CA ALA A 221 -8.38 -13.40 4.70
C ALA A 221 -9.68 -12.65 4.33
N VAL A 222 -9.60 -11.81 3.30
CA VAL A 222 -10.74 -11.05 2.76
C VAL A 222 -10.83 -11.27 1.26
N SER A 223 -12.06 -11.29 0.74
CA SER A 223 -12.35 -11.23 -0.69
C SER A 223 -12.63 -9.80 -1.14
N GLN A 224 -12.54 -9.52 -2.44
CA GLN A 224 -13.05 -8.25 -3.00
C GLN A 224 -14.53 -8.07 -2.60
N GLY A 225 -14.89 -6.89 -2.11
CA GLY A 225 -16.25 -6.61 -1.60
C GLY A 225 -16.48 -6.98 -0.13
N THR A 226 -15.50 -7.55 0.58
CA THR A 226 -15.61 -7.79 2.03
C THR A 226 -15.75 -6.48 2.77
N PHE A 227 -16.71 -6.36 3.69
CA PHE A 227 -16.92 -5.16 4.48
C PHE A 227 -15.74 -4.89 5.44
N LEU A 228 -15.22 -3.67 5.42
CA LEU A 228 -14.09 -3.24 6.26
C LEU A 228 -14.52 -2.21 7.32
N GLY A 229 -15.58 -1.47 7.07
CA GLY A 229 -16.07 -0.40 7.93
C GLY A 229 -16.99 0.52 7.15
N HIS A 230 -17.37 1.62 7.76
CA HIS A 230 -18.03 2.69 7.05
C HIS A 230 -17.07 3.86 6.84
N THR A 231 -17.34 4.72 5.86
CA THR A 231 -16.71 6.04 5.79
C THR A 231 -16.92 6.77 7.12
N GLY A 232 -16.00 7.67 7.47
CA GLY A 232 -16.07 8.38 8.75
C GLY A 232 -15.16 9.58 8.78
N THR A 233 -14.86 10.02 10.00
CA THR A 233 -13.92 11.10 10.31
C THR A 233 -13.00 10.68 11.45
N ASP A 234 -12.77 9.37 11.61
CA ASP A 234 -11.96 8.88 12.73
C ASP A 234 -10.50 9.32 12.55
N VAL A 235 -9.96 9.93 13.59
CA VAL A 235 -8.59 10.43 13.66
C VAL A 235 -7.94 10.01 14.98
N THR A 236 -8.38 8.88 15.56
CA THR A 236 -7.88 8.36 16.83
C THR A 236 -6.36 8.16 16.79
N CYS A 237 -5.82 7.84 15.62
CA CYS A 237 -4.39 7.64 15.40
C CYS A 237 -3.70 8.88 14.85
N GLY A 238 -4.44 9.97 14.66
CA GLY A 238 -3.96 11.24 14.20
C GLY A 238 -4.49 11.65 12.83
N GLY A 239 -3.98 12.79 12.37
CA GLY A 239 -4.45 13.43 11.15
C GLY A 239 -5.70 14.26 11.35
N ALA A 240 -6.31 14.66 10.24
CA ALA A 240 -7.53 15.46 10.20
C ALA A 240 -8.47 14.94 9.11
N ALA A 241 -9.78 15.05 9.34
CA ALA A 241 -10.82 14.80 8.34
C ALA A 241 -11.88 15.90 8.44
N SER A 242 -12.16 16.59 7.34
CA SER A 242 -13.12 17.71 7.30
C SER A 242 -14.57 17.25 7.10
N GLY A 243 -14.77 16.00 6.68
CA GLY A 243 -16.07 15.42 6.42
C GLY A 243 -15.98 13.91 6.22
N ARG A 244 -17.13 13.24 6.20
CA ARG A 244 -17.20 11.78 6.13
C ARG A 244 -16.74 11.25 4.77
N HIS A 245 -15.63 10.50 4.75
CA HIS A 245 -15.10 9.83 3.55
C HIS A 245 -14.28 8.59 3.95
N VAL A 246 -13.83 7.83 2.97
CA VAL A 246 -12.68 6.92 3.12
C VAL A 246 -11.50 7.55 2.42
N HIS A 247 -10.39 7.70 3.15
CA HIS A 247 -9.11 8.01 2.57
C HIS A 247 -8.45 6.69 2.12
N PHE A 248 -8.51 6.43 0.82
CA PHE A 248 -8.05 5.20 0.20
C PHE A 248 -6.61 5.38 -0.30
N GLY A 249 -5.64 4.67 0.28
CA GLY A 249 -4.22 4.75 -0.08
C GLY A 249 -3.72 3.51 -0.82
N LEU A 250 -2.98 3.71 -1.90
CA LEU A 250 -2.29 2.67 -2.65
C LEU A 250 -0.84 2.50 -2.17
N ARG A 251 -0.47 1.25 -1.90
CA ARG A 251 0.89 0.86 -1.54
C ARG A 251 1.39 -0.26 -2.43
N GLN A 252 2.70 -0.31 -2.62
CA GLN A 252 3.37 -1.44 -3.24
C GLN A 252 4.74 -1.65 -2.60
N ASN A 253 5.05 -2.90 -2.27
CA ASN A 253 6.28 -3.32 -1.57
C ASN A 253 6.56 -2.42 -0.34
N SER A 254 5.52 -2.24 0.49
CA SER A 254 5.58 -1.47 1.74
C SER A 254 5.83 0.03 1.62
N ALA A 255 5.78 0.59 0.41
CA ALA A 255 5.85 2.03 0.17
C ALA A 255 4.53 2.54 -0.41
N TYR A 256 4.16 3.78 -0.08
CA TYR A 256 3.12 4.49 -0.82
C TYR A 256 3.64 4.79 -2.22
N VAL A 257 2.83 4.48 -3.24
CA VAL A 257 3.15 4.72 -4.65
C VAL A 257 2.12 5.64 -5.27
N GLY A 258 2.50 6.42 -6.28
CA GLY A 258 1.58 7.33 -6.95
C GLY A 258 0.41 6.57 -7.57
N ILE A 259 -0.82 6.92 -7.21
CA ILE A 259 -2.04 6.24 -7.68
C ILE A 259 -2.40 6.62 -9.12
N ALA A 260 -1.85 7.71 -9.64
CA ALA A 260 -2.01 8.05 -11.05
C ALA A 260 -1.58 6.87 -11.93
N GLU A 261 -2.37 6.65 -12.97
CA GLU A 261 -2.23 5.59 -13.97
C GLU A 261 -2.46 4.16 -13.46
N HIS A 262 -2.40 3.91 -12.14
CA HIS A 262 -2.78 2.63 -11.55
C HIS A 262 -4.29 2.45 -11.59
N ASN A 263 -4.77 1.39 -12.25
CA ASN A 263 -6.21 1.14 -12.35
C ASN A 263 -6.85 0.94 -10.98
N VAL A 264 -8.02 1.52 -10.74
CA VAL A 264 -8.87 1.16 -9.61
C VAL A 264 -10.33 1.19 -10.07
N GLY A 265 -11.02 0.05 -10.02
CA GLY A 265 -12.42 -0.05 -10.45
C GLY A 265 -12.66 0.28 -11.92
N LYS A 266 -11.68 -0.04 -12.79
CA LYS A 266 -11.64 0.34 -14.22
C LYS A 266 -11.52 1.84 -14.48
N TRP A 267 -11.19 2.61 -13.46
CA TRP A 267 -10.76 4.00 -13.60
C TRP A 267 -9.25 4.09 -13.62
N VAL A 268 -8.72 5.02 -14.41
CA VAL A 268 -7.30 5.36 -14.48
C VAL A 268 -7.14 6.75 -13.88
N PRO A 269 -6.74 6.88 -12.61
CA PRO A 269 -6.54 8.17 -11.96
C PRO A 269 -5.45 8.99 -12.67
N GLN A 270 -5.56 10.30 -12.59
CA GLN A 270 -4.69 11.27 -13.27
C GLN A 270 -4.40 12.41 -12.31
N ASN A 271 -3.11 12.67 -12.08
CA ASN A 271 -2.68 13.79 -11.25
C ASN A 271 -3.21 15.13 -11.79
N GLY A 272 -3.57 16.02 -10.87
CA GLY A 272 -3.87 17.43 -11.19
C GLY A 272 -2.63 18.32 -11.12
N ALA A 273 -2.84 19.63 -11.21
CA ALA A 273 -1.78 20.63 -10.99
C ALA A 273 -1.37 20.75 -9.52
N SER A 274 -2.20 20.25 -8.60
CA SER A 274 -1.95 20.24 -7.15
C SER A 274 -2.64 19.04 -6.51
N ALA A 275 -2.20 18.67 -5.31
CA ALA A 275 -2.83 17.61 -4.54
C ALA A 275 -4.34 17.88 -4.35
N TYR A 276 -5.13 16.81 -4.30
CA TYR A 276 -6.59 16.80 -4.18
C TYR A 276 -7.33 17.24 -5.45
N GLN A 277 -6.64 17.79 -6.44
CA GLN A 277 -7.17 18.02 -7.78
C GLN A 277 -6.99 16.76 -8.64
N GLY A 278 -7.12 16.91 -9.95
CA GLY A 278 -6.93 15.82 -10.91
C GLY A 278 -8.24 15.21 -11.37
N SER A 279 -8.15 14.01 -11.93
CA SER A 279 -9.29 13.32 -12.53
C SER A 279 -9.09 11.82 -12.55
N ALA A 280 -10.08 11.09 -13.06
CA ALA A 280 -9.97 9.69 -13.40
C ALA A 280 -10.62 9.43 -14.77
N LEU A 281 -10.03 8.53 -15.56
CA LEU A 281 -10.50 8.15 -16.89
C LEU A 281 -11.15 6.76 -16.89
N HIS A 282 -12.25 6.60 -17.61
CA HIS A 282 -12.83 5.31 -17.97
C HIS A 282 -13.19 5.35 -19.46
N GLY A 283 -12.33 4.78 -20.30
CA GLY A 283 -12.33 5.12 -21.73
C GLY A 283 -12.12 6.63 -21.93
N SER A 284 -12.94 7.24 -22.78
CA SER A 284 -12.89 8.68 -23.02
C SER A 284 -13.61 9.49 -21.93
N THR A 285 -14.36 8.84 -21.04
CA THR A 285 -15.05 9.52 -19.93
C THR A 285 -14.03 10.00 -18.91
N ARG A 286 -14.04 11.30 -18.60
CA ARG A 286 -13.20 11.91 -17.57
C ARG A 286 -14.04 12.47 -16.44
N VAL A 287 -13.72 12.06 -15.21
CA VAL A 287 -14.34 12.58 -13.99
C VAL A 287 -13.28 13.36 -13.21
N TYR A 288 -13.49 14.65 -13.01
CA TYR A 288 -12.60 15.47 -12.18
C TYR A 288 -12.91 15.28 -10.69
N ALA A 289 -11.97 15.70 -9.82
CA ALA A 289 -12.23 15.79 -8.38
C ALA A 289 -13.53 16.57 -8.09
N GLY A 290 -14.33 16.07 -7.15
CA GLY A 290 -15.70 16.49 -6.88
C GLY A 290 -16.77 15.80 -7.74
N GLY A 291 -16.38 15.11 -8.82
CA GLY A 291 -17.27 14.34 -9.68
C GLY A 291 -17.61 12.95 -9.13
N SER A 292 -18.47 12.23 -9.84
CA SER A 292 -18.96 10.89 -9.45
C SER A 292 -18.28 9.78 -10.23
N VAL A 293 -17.80 8.76 -9.54
CA VAL A 293 -17.16 7.56 -10.11
C VAL A 293 -18.01 6.31 -9.86
N HIS A 294 -18.30 5.58 -10.92
CA HIS A 294 -19.06 4.32 -10.87
C HIS A 294 -18.12 3.13 -10.65
N ASN A 295 -18.49 2.17 -9.80
CA ASN A 295 -17.68 0.97 -9.60
C ASN A 295 -18.02 -0.12 -10.62
N TYR A 296 -17.23 -0.20 -11.69
CA TYR A 296 -17.34 -1.25 -12.72
C TYR A 296 -16.75 -2.61 -12.30
N GLY A 297 -16.27 -2.74 -11.06
CA GLY A 297 -15.54 -3.91 -10.57
C GLY A 297 -14.06 -3.90 -10.96
N ALA A 298 -13.34 -4.96 -10.61
CA ALA A 298 -11.93 -5.08 -10.93
C ALA A 298 -11.71 -5.27 -12.45
N LEU A 299 -10.58 -4.76 -12.96
CA LEU A 299 -10.08 -5.12 -14.28
C LEU A 299 -9.22 -6.38 -14.16
N GLY A 300 -9.54 -7.42 -14.95
CA GLY A 300 -8.73 -8.64 -15.01
C GLY A 300 -7.37 -8.41 -15.68
N PHE A 301 -6.38 -9.24 -15.36
CA PHE A 301 -5.03 -9.09 -15.89
C PHE A 301 -4.91 -9.38 -17.39
N THR A 302 -5.86 -10.06 -18.00
CA THR A 302 -5.93 -10.28 -19.45
C THR A 302 -6.93 -9.34 -20.13
N GLN A 303 -7.35 -8.27 -19.45
CA GLN A 303 -8.38 -7.35 -19.95
C GLN A 303 -7.81 -5.96 -20.20
N GLY A 304 -8.53 -5.20 -21.02
CA GLY A 304 -8.33 -3.77 -21.23
C GLY A 304 -9.66 -3.02 -21.27
N VAL A 305 -9.59 -1.70 -21.08
CA VAL A 305 -10.73 -0.79 -21.26
C VAL A 305 -10.55 -0.06 -22.57
N ILE A 306 -11.55 -0.07 -23.45
CA ILE A 306 -11.51 0.69 -24.70
C ILE A 306 -11.48 2.19 -24.39
N ASP A 307 -10.51 2.89 -24.96
CA ASP A 307 -10.39 4.34 -24.92
C ASP A 307 -10.27 4.86 -26.36
N ALA A 308 -11.41 5.20 -26.94
CA ALA A 308 -11.51 5.73 -28.29
C ALA A 308 -10.86 7.12 -28.44
N ASN A 309 -10.39 7.72 -27.34
CA ASN A 309 -9.76 9.03 -27.30
C ASN A 309 -10.64 10.13 -27.91
N GLY A 310 -11.90 10.19 -27.47
CA GLY A 310 -12.91 11.12 -27.99
C GLY A 310 -14.35 10.61 -27.96
N GLY A 311 -14.57 9.39 -27.47
CA GLY A 311 -15.87 8.72 -27.41
C GLY A 311 -16.23 7.95 -28.68
N GLY A 312 -17.46 7.44 -28.75
CA GLY A 312 -17.95 6.66 -29.90
C GLY A 312 -17.51 5.20 -29.82
N THR A 313 -16.94 4.68 -30.92
CA THR A 313 -16.54 3.26 -31.02
C THR A 313 -15.17 3.12 -31.68
N VAL A 314 -14.49 2.01 -31.38
CA VAL A 314 -13.22 1.61 -32.02
C VAL A 314 -13.49 0.43 -32.96
N ASN A 315 -12.91 0.48 -34.16
CA ASN A 315 -13.06 -0.57 -35.16
C ASN A 315 -12.41 -1.89 -34.70
N LYS A 316 -13.17 -2.98 -34.77
CA LYS A 316 -12.66 -4.36 -34.68
C LYS A 316 -12.31 -4.87 -36.07
N ARG A 317 -11.24 -5.63 -36.20
CA ARG A 317 -10.76 -6.15 -37.49
C ARG A 317 -10.57 -7.66 -37.47
N THR A 318 -10.53 -8.26 -38.65
CA THR A 318 -10.28 -9.69 -38.84
C THR A 318 -8.81 -10.09 -38.64
N GLY A 319 -7.90 -9.12 -38.52
CA GLY A 319 -6.47 -9.33 -38.27
C GLY A 319 -5.77 -8.07 -37.76
N PRO A 320 -4.48 -8.15 -37.42
CA PRO A 320 -3.72 -7.08 -36.81
C PRO A 320 -3.30 -6.02 -37.86
N GLY A 321 -4.18 -5.04 -38.13
CA GLY A 321 -3.85 -3.91 -38.99
C GLY A 321 -5.00 -3.40 -39.85
N THR A 322 -4.86 -2.19 -40.38
CA THR A 322 -5.91 -1.54 -41.20
C THR A 322 -6.14 -2.17 -42.56
N GLY A 323 -5.21 -3.00 -43.06
CA GLY A 323 -5.39 -3.80 -44.28
C GLY A 323 -6.34 -4.99 -44.12
N HIS A 324 -6.70 -5.36 -42.89
CA HIS A 324 -7.66 -6.44 -42.63
C HIS A 324 -9.11 -5.91 -42.67
N ALA A 325 -10.03 -6.76 -43.15
CA ALA A 325 -11.45 -6.43 -43.23
C ALA A 325 -12.03 -6.04 -41.86
N LEU A 326 -12.98 -5.09 -41.87
CA LEU A 326 -13.72 -4.67 -40.69
C LEU A 326 -14.58 -5.83 -40.19
N ALA A 327 -14.50 -6.10 -38.88
CA ALA A 327 -15.24 -7.17 -38.20
C ALA A 327 -16.30 -6.63 -37.22
N GLY A 328 -16.58 -5.32 -37.28
CA GLY A 328 -17.49 -4.59 -36.40
C GLY A 328 -16.79 -3.49 -35.63
N SER A 329 -17.38 -3.08 -34.52
CA SER A 329 -16.82 -2.08 -33.61
C SER A 329 -17.02 -2.47 -32.15
N VAL A 330 -16.38 -1.75 -31.24
CA VAL A 330 -16.53 -1.87 -29.79
C VAL A 330 -16.66 -0.47 -29.19
N ASP A 331 -17.59 -0.31 -28.25
CA ASP A 331 -17.88 0.98 -27.64
C ASP A 331 -16.74 1.49 -26.75
N ASP A 332 -16.57 2.80 -26.70
CA ASP A 332 -15.71 3.47 -25.72
C ASP A 332 -16.14 3.12 -24.28
N GLY A 333 -15.16 2.89 -23.39
CA GLY A 333 -15.39 2.42 -22.01
C GLY A 333 -15.68 0.92 -21.88
N ALA A 334 -15.91 0.20 -22.98
CA ALA A 334 -16.14 -1.24 -22.91
C ALA A 334 -14.92 -1.97 -22.32
N THR A 335 -15.17 -2.97 -21.46
CA THR A 335 -14.13 -3.90 -21.03
C THR A 335 -14.04 -5.05 -22.03
N VAL A 336 -12.84 -5.30 -22.56
CA VAL A 336 -12.58 -6.42 -23.48
C VAL A 336 -11.54 -7.37 -22.90
N SER A 337 -11.64 -8.65 -23.23
CA SER A 337 -10.68 -9.68 -22.83
C SER A 337 -9.77 -10.05 -24.01
N VAL A 338 -8.45 -10.01 -23.78
CA VAL A 338 -7.39 -10.21 -24.77
C VAL A 338 -6.89 -11.66 -24.69
N SER A 339 -6.86 -12.34 -25.83
CA SER A 339 -6.32 -13.70 -25.96
C SER A 339 -4.82 -13.70 -26.18
N CYS A 340 -4.33 -12.86 -27.09
CA CYS A 340 -2.91 -12.65 -27.40
C CYS A 340 -2.77 -11.36 -28.22
N SER A 341 -1.56 -10.92 -28.48
CA SER A 341 -1.28 -9.71 -29.26
C SER A 341 -0.37 -10.00 -30.45
N ALA A 342 -0.37 -9.15 -31.47
CA ALA A 342 0.54 -9.21 -32.61
C ALA A 342 0.84 -7.80 -33.14
N ASN A 343 1.94 -7.64 -33.85
CA ASN A 343 2.27 -6.37 -34.48
C ASN A 343 1.51 -6.19 -35.80
N GLY A 344 1.06 -4.98 -36.07
CA GLY A 344 0.32 -4.59 -37.26
C GLY A 344 0.60 -3.14 -37.66
N THR A 345 -0.35 -2.51 -38.34
CA THR A 345 -0.24 -1.08 -38.68
C THR A 345 -0.19 -0.21 -37.42
N THR A 346 0.68 0.79 -37.39
CA THR A 346 0.85 1.71 -36.26
C THR A 346 -0.33 2.67 -36.10
N HIS A 347 -0.74 2.93 -34.85
CA HIS A 347 -1.74 3.93 -34.48
C HIS A 347 -1.25 4.77 -33.31
N THR A 348 -1.80 5.97 -33.18
CA THR A 348 -1.57 6.86 -32.04
C THR A 348 -2.90 7.13 -31.36
N GLY A 349 -2.96 6.84 -30.05
CA GLY A 349 -4.10 7.18 -29.21
C GLY A 349 -3.64 7.85 -27.92
N ARG A 350 -4.51 7.88 -26.90
CA ARG A 350 -4.25 8.62 -25.65
C ARG A 350 -2.97 8.16 -24.97
N TRP A 351 -2.71 6.86 -24.99
CA TRP A 351 -1.62 6.21 -24.25
C TRP A 351 -0.32 6.11 -25.05
N GLY A 352 -0.27 6.77 -26.23
CA GLY A 352 0.91 6.85 -27.09
C GLY A 352 0.73 6.18 -28.45
N THR A 353 1.87 6.03 -29.13
CA THR A 353 1.96 5.39 -30.45
C THR A 353 2.42 3.95 -30.31
N THR A 354 1.70 3.01 -30.94
CA THR A 354 2.03 1.58 -30.89
C THR A 354 1.65 0.88 -32.19
N SER A 355 2.40 -0.16 -32.54
CA SER A 355 2.07 -1.12 -33.59
C SER A 355 1.40 -2.39 -33.05
N LEU A 356 1.18 -2.47 -31.74
CA LEU A 356 0.56 -3.62 -31.09
C LEU A 356 -0.95 -3.66 -31.35
N TRP A 357 -1.45 -4.84 -31.70
CA TRP A 357 -2.86 -5.15 -31.85
C TRP A 357 -3.22 -6.30 -30.93
N ASN A 358 -4.35 -6.18 -30.24
CA ASN A 358 -4.86 -7.18 -29.31
C ASN A 358 -5.94 -8.01 -29.98
N ARG A 359 -5.73 -9.33 -30.05
CA ARG A 359 -6.77 -10.28 -30.44
C ARG A 359 -7.70 -10.49 -29.25
N LEU A 360 -8.95 -10.13 -29.41
CA LEU A 360 -9.99 -10.34 -28.41
C LEU A 360 -10.41 -11.82 -28.38
N THR A 361 -11.05 -12.22 -27.28
CA THR A 361 -11.59 -13.59 -27.10
C THR A 361 -12.65 -14.00 -28.13
N ASP A 362 -13.32 -13.04 -28.78
CA ASP A 362 -14.24 -13.29 -29.89
C ASP A 362 -13.51 -13.53 -31.24
N GLY A 363 -12.18 -13.48 -31.25
CA GLY A 363 -11.34 -13.69 -32.42
C GLY A 363 -11.08 -12.45 -33.28
N THR A 364 -11.70 -11.31 -32.97
CA THR A 364 -11.46 -10.04 -33.65
C THR A 364 -10.28 -9.28 -33.04
N TRP A 365 -9.81 -8.23 -33.71
CA TRP A 365 -8.61 -7.49 -33.36
C TRP A 365 -8.90 -6.01 -33.15
N VAL A 366 -8.34 -5.42 -32.10
CA VAL A 366 -8.39 -3.98 -31.81
C VAL A 366 -6.96 -3.47 -31.59
N THR A 367 -6.65 -2.29 -32.11
CA THR A 367 -5.34 -1.68 -31.87
C THR A 367 -5.18 -1.31 -30.39
N ASP A 368 -4.02 -1.61 -29.83
CA ASP A 368 -3.71 -1.29 -28.43
C ASP A 368 -3.69 0.22 -28.18
N ALA A 369 -3.44 1.02 -29.21
CA ALA A 369 -3.44 2.50 -29.14
C ALA A 369 -4.76 3.09 -28.59
N PHE A 370 -5.89 2.40 -28.79
CA PHE A 370 -7.21 2.81 -28.31
C PHE A 370 -7.73 1.91 -27.17
N MET A 371 -6.81 1.38 -26.38
CA MET A 371 -7.12 0.57 -25.20
C MET A 371 -6.21 1.02 -24.05
N TRP A 372 -6.78 1.18 -22.86
CA TRP A 372 -5.97 1.17 -21.65
C TRP A 372 -5.81 -0.28 -21.18
N THR A 373 -4.57 -0.77 -21.21
CA THR A 373 -4.21 -2.13 -20.79
C THR A 373 -3.27 -2.15 -19.58
N GLY A 374 -2.76 -0.99 -19.17
CA GLY A 374 -1.87 -0.84 -18.02
C GLY A 374 -0.46 -1.40 -18.21
N VAL A 375 -0.11 -1.86 -19.41
CA VAL A 375 1.23 -2.33 -19.79
C VAL A 375 1.59 -1.80 -21.17
N THR A 376 2.88 -1.65 -21.46
CA THR A 376 3.37 -1.21 -22.78
C THR A 376 3.55 -2.36 -23.77
N GLY A 377 3.54 -3.60 -23.28
CA GLY A 377 3.72 -4.83 -24.04
C GLY A 377 2.45 -5.66 -24.19
N PRO A 378 2.54 -6.87 -24.77
CA PRO A 378 1.40 -7.76 -24.96
C PRO A 378 0.74 -8.12 -23.62
N VAL A 379 -0.58 -7.87 -23.52
CA VAL A 379 -1.37 -8.09 -22.31
C VAL A 379 -1.37 -9.55 -21.87
N ASN A 380 -1.44 -10.47 -22.83
CA ASN A 380 -1.50 -11.93 -22.64
C ASN A 380 -0.55 -12.67 -23.62
N GLY A 381 0.67 -12.16 -23.80
CA GLY A 381 1.66 -12.74 -24.71
C GLY A 381 1.34 -12.55 -26.19
N TYR A 382 2.27 -12.99 -27.04
CA TYR A 382 2.12 -12.91 -28.50
C TYR A 382 1.34 -14.10 -29.06
N CYS A 383 0.59 -13.84 -30.13
CA CYS A 383 0.23 -14.85 -31.12
C CYS A 383 1.47 -15.10 -32.01
#